data_AF-A0A212A7P9-F1
#
_entry.id   AF-A0A212A7P9-F1
#
_cell.length_a   1.000
_cell.length_b   1.000
_cell.length_c   1.000
_cell.angle_alpha   90.00
_cell.angle_beta   90.00
_cell.angle_gamma   90.00
#
_symmetry.space_group_name_H-M   'P 1'
#
loop_
_entity.id
_entity.type
_entity.pdbx_description
1 polymer ?
#
loop_
_entity_poly.entity_id
_entity_poly.type
_entity_poly.pdbx_seq_one_letter_code
_entity_poly.pdbx_strand_id
1 'polypeptide(L)' 'MTNPIQGNGPAAALHEIHDCLALALDATESRHPLPQPIREARSYMRAALRQTRNLMNGGAA' A
#
# COMPACT_ATOMS: atom_id res chain seq x y z
N MET A 1 -27.15 2.59 2.70
CA MET A 1 -25.72 2.23 2.79
C MET A 1 -24.92 3.45 2.39
N THR A 2 -24.49 4.25 3.38
CA THR A 2 -23.65 5.43 3.16
C THR A 2 -22.24 4.96 2.83
N ASN A 3 -21.72 5.37 1.67
CA ASN A 3 -20.34 5.16 1.28
C ASN A 3 -19.47 6.14 2.11
N PRO A 4 -18.57 5.69 3.01
CA PRO A 4 -17.90 6.58 3.97
C PRO A 4 -16.78 7.45 3.36
N ILE A 5 -16.68 7.54 2.03
CA ILE A 5 -15.64 8.31 1.32
C ILE A 5 -15.90 9.83 1.33
N GLN A 6 -16.45 10.36 2.42
CA GLN A 6 -16.50 11.81 2.63
C GLN A 6 -15.68 12.20 3.86
N GLY A 7 -14.48 12.70 3.56
CA GLY A 7 -13.78 13.63 4.44
C GLY A 7 -12.58 13.04 5.19
N ASN A 8 -11.58 12.55 4.48
CA ASN A 8 -10.26 12.36 5.07
C ASN A 8 -9.26 13.20 4.28
N GLY A 9 -8.59 14.14 4.94
CA GLY A 9 -7.58 14.98 4.30
C GLY A 9 -6.46 14.13 3.67
N PRO A 10 -5.57 14.74 2.86
CA PRO A 10 -4.54 14.01 2.12
C PRO A 10 -3.70 13.07 3.01
N ALA A 11 -3.42 13.45 4.26
CA ALA A 11 -2.71 12.62 5.22
C ALA A 11 -3.45 11.29 5.51
N ALA A 12 -4.75 11.36 5.67
CA ALA A 12 -5.54 10.24 6.14
C ALA A 12 -5.97 9.31 4.98
N ALA A 13 -6.02 9.83 3.75
CA ALA A 13 -5.99 9.01 2.53
C ALA A 13 -4.65 8.26 2.36
N LEU A 14 -3.52 8.88 2.70
CA LEU A 14 -2.20 8.19 2.66
C LEU A 14 -2.13 7.04 3.67
N HIS A 15 -2.72 7.21 4.86
CA HIS A 15 -2.86 6.13 5.84
C HIS A 15 -3.67 4.96 5.29
N GLU A 16 -4.82 5.22 4.66
CA GLU A 16 -5.65 4.17 4.06
C GLU A 16 -4.91 3.43 2.93
N ILE A 17 -4.18 4.15 2.07
CA ILE A 17 -3.35 3.54 1.02
C ILE A 17 -2.24 2.69 1.63
N HIS A 18 -1.59 3.19 2.70
CA HIS A 18 -0.54 2.46 3.43
C HIS A 18 -1.07 1.14 3.99
N ASP A 19 -2.23 1.17 4.66
CA ASP A 19 -2.88 0.00 5.24
C ASP A 19 -3.28 -1.01 4.15
N CYS A 20 -3.90 -0.54 3.06
CA CYS A 20 -4.27 -1.40 1.93
C CYS A 20 -3.05 -2.11 1.32
N LEU A 21 -1.95 -1.40 1.12
CA LEU A 21 -0.71 -1.97 0.58
C LEU A 21 -0.06 -2.97 1.55
N ALA A 22 -0.12 -2.71 2.85
CA ALA A 22 0.36 -3.63 3.87
C ALA A 22 -0.44 -4.95 3.86
N LEU A 23 -1.78 -4.85 3.84
CA LEU A 23 -2.67 -6.01 3.75
C LEU A 23 -2.47 -6.80 2.45
N ALA A 24 -2.29 -6.13 1.32
CA ALA A 24 -2.04 -6.79 0.03
C ALA A 24 -0.70 -7.55 0.02
N LEU A 25 0.34 -7.00 0.67
CA LEU A 25 1.62 -7.68 0.81
C LEU A 25 1.53 -8.89 1.73
N ASP A 26 0.79 -8.80 2.83
CA ASP A 26 0.55 -9.91 3.75
C ASP A 26 -0.23 -11.05 3.06
N ALA A 27 -1.33 -10.70 2.37
CA ALA A 27 -2.15 -11.67 1.64
C ALA A 27 -1.42 -12.37 0.48
N THR A 28 -0.38 -11.73 -0.07
CA THR A 28 0.47 -12.31 -1.12
C THR A 28 1.73 -12.97 -0.56
N GLU A 29 1.91 -13.05 0.76
CA GLU A 29 2.92 -13.91 1.35
C GLU A 29 2.54 -15.37 1.12
N SER A 30 3.46 -16.12 0.54
CA SER A 30 3.26 -17.54 0.29
C SER A 30 4.52 -18.32 0.62
N ARG A 31 4.35 -19.48 1.26
CA ARG A 31 5.45 -20.41 1.55
C ARG A 31 5.99 -21.10 0.30
N HIS A 32 5.23 -21.05 -0.80
CA HIS A 32 5.62 -21.63 -2.07
C HIS A 32 6.28 -20.61 -3.00
N PRO A 33 7.07 -21.07 -3.99
CA PRO A 33 7.60 -20.19 -5.02
C PRO A 33 6.45 -19.45 -5.70
N LEU A 34 6.42 -18.13 -5.53
CA LEU A 34 5.41 -17.31 -6.18
C LEU A 34 5.68 -17.23 -7.69
N PRO A 35 4.64 -17.38 -8.54
CA PRO A 35 4.72 -17.09 -9.97
C PRO A 35 5.39 -15.74 -10.25
N GLN A 36 6.15 -15.65 -11.34
CA GLN A 36 6.86 -14.43 -11.75
C GLN A 36 5.97 -13.16 -11.71
N PRO A 37 4.71 -13.19 -12.22
CA PRO A 37 3.86 -12.00 -12.19
C PRO A 37 3.52 -11.53 -10.77
N ILE A 38 3.35 -12.46 -9.83
CA ILE A 38 3.02 -12.11 -8.44
C ILE A 38 4.25 -11.55 -7.72
N ARG A 39 5.44 -12.09 -8.00
CA ARG A 39 6.70 -11.51 -7.50
C ARG A 39 6.89 -10.07 -7.97
N GLU A 40 6.59 -9.81 -9.25
CA GLU A 40 6.71 -8.48 -9.84
C GLU A 40 5.68 -7.51 -9.24
N ALA A 41 4.42 -7.94 -9.11
CA ALA A 41 3.37 -7.18 -8.43
C ALA A 41 3.77 -6.82 -6.99
N ARG A 42 4.33 -7.76 -6.23
CA ARG A 42 4.87 -7.51 -4.88
C ARG A 42 6.01 -6.48 -4.88
N SER A 43 6.84 -6.46 -5.91
CA SER A 43 7.89 -5.44 -6.06
C SER A 43 7.28 -4.05 -6.19
N TYR A 44 6.29 -3.88 -7.06
CA TYR A 44 5.57 -2.62 -7.22
C TYR A 44 4.84 -2.20 -5.95
N MET A 45 4.17 -3.13 -5.26
CA MET A 45 3.50 -2.87 -3.98
C MET A 45 4.48 -2.40 -2.90
N ARG A 46 5.67 -3.02 -2.81
CA ARG A 46 6.73 -2.58 -1.88
C ARG A 46 7.25 -1.18 -2.22
N ALA A 47 7.45 -0.89 -3.50
CA ALA A 47 7.88 0.43 -3.96
C ALA A 47 6.84 1.50 -3.60
N ALA A 48 5.56 1.24 -3.90
CA ALA A 48 4.46 2.12 -3.54
C ALA A 48 4.38 2.33 -2.02
N LEU A 49 4.50 1.27 -1.20
CA LEU A 49 4.45 1.38 0.26
C LEU A 49 5.57 2.27 0.82
N ARG A 50 6.78 2.18 0.25
CA ARG A 50 7.90 3.06 0.61
C ARG A 50 7.61 4.51 0.24
N GLN A 51 7.09 4.75 -0.95
CA GLN A 51 6.74 6.10 -1.39
C GLN A 51 5.62 6.70 -0.52
N THR A 52 4.58 5.94 -0.19
CA THR A 52 3.51 6.37 0.70
C THR A 52 4.04 6.73 2.08
N ARG A 53 4.94 5.91 2.66
CA ARG A 53 5.62 6.24 3.93
C ARG A 53 6.41 7.53 3.85
N ASN A 54 7.11 7.78 2.75
CA ASN A 54 7.86 9.03 2.56
C ASN A 54 6.92 10.25 2.50
N LEU A 55 5.79 10.14 1.79
CA LEU A 55 4.78 11.20 1.71
C LEU A 55 4.13 11.47 3.08
N MET A 56 3.86 10.42 3.87
CA MET A 56 3.35 10.54 5.24
C MET A 56 4.33 11.25 6.18
N ASN A 57 5.63 11.06 5.97
CA ASN A 57 6.70 11.68 6.77
C ASN A 57 7.08 13.09 6.29
N GLY A 58 6.25 13.75 5.48
CA GLY A 58 6.48 15.13 5.03
C GLY A 58 7.31 15.26 3.74
N GLY A 59 7.50 14.18 2.99
CA GLY A 59 7.95 14.23 1.60
C GLY A 59 9.32 14.86 1.39
N ALA A 60 10.34 14.41 2.13
CA ALA A 60 11.73 14.67 1.75
C ALA A 60 12.18 13.57 0.77
N ALA A 61 12.24 13.91 -0.52
CA ALA A 61 13.03 13.18 -1.51
C ALA A 61 14.48 13.66 -1.43
#